data_AF-A0A925A6U1-F1
#
_entry.id   AF-A0A925A6U1-F1
#
_cell.length_a   1.000
_cell.length_b   1.000
_cell.length_c   1.000
_cell.angle_alpha   90.00
_cell.angle_beta   90.00
_cell.angle_gamma   90.00
#
_symmetry.space_group_name_H-M   'P 1'
#
loop_
_entity.id
_entity.type
_entity.pdbx_description
1 polymer ?
#
loop_
_entity_poly.entity_id
_entity_poly.type
_entity_poly.pdbx_seq_one_letter_code
_entity_poly.pdbx_strand_id
1 'polypeptide(L)'
;MFIAVTYFNIVIMKGKVRKYIIEQPALEPGYDKIFKIIALYGNIPWAIMGIGTLLGFTNSMFDYFTPRLLNPFVLLFHASIIILYIKSIKGMYFGGGAEFLARHPGIFEQSGVFKGKKSISAKGIKIWFGIMLAGGILGMSAMWCLKIPIDVFTK
;
A
#
# COMPACT_ATOMS: atom_id res chain seq x y z
N MET A 1 -14.93 -0.75 5.67
CA MET A 1 -14.81 -1.37 4.34
C MET A 1 -13.35 -1.60 3.93
N PHE A 2 -12.52 -0.56 3.75
CA PHE A 2 -11.15 -0.71 3.23
C PHE A 2 -10.24 -1.62 4.06
N ILE A 3 -10.35 -1.60 5.39
CA ILE A 3 -9.62 -2.53 6.27
C ILE A 3 -9.99 -3.99 5.94
N ALA A 4 -11.28 -4.29 5.75
CA ALA A 4 -11.74 -5.63 5.38
C ALA A 4 -11.21 -6.05 4.00
N VAL A 5 -11.15 -5.13 3.03
CA VAL A 5 -10.55 -5.37 1.71
C VAL A 5 -9.07 -5.74 1.86
N THR A 6 -8.31 -5.06 2.72
CA THR A 6 -6.90 -5.41 3.00
C THR A 6 -6.77 -6.85 3.50
N TYR A 7 -7.60 -7.27 4.46
CA TYR A 7 -7.58 -8.63 4.98
C TYR A 7 -8.03 -9.66 3.94
N PHE A 8 -9.05 -9.37 3.15
CA PHE A 8 -9.49 -10.23 2.06
C PHE A 8 -8.37 -10.43 1.02
N ASN A 9 -7.66 -9.36 0.65
CA ASN A 9 -6.50 -9.44 -0.24
C ASN A 9 -5.39 -10.32 0.34
N ILE A 10 -5.12 -10.21 1.65
CA ILE A 10 -4.14 -11.09 2.34
C ILE A 10 -4.57 -12.56 2.22
N VAL A 11 -5.86 -12.87 2.41
CA VAL A 11 -6.38 -14.25 2.27
C VAL A 11 -6.18 -14.77 0.85
N ILE A 12 -6.49 -13.96 -0.16
CA ILE A 12 -6.26 -14.33 -1.57
C ILE A 12 -4.76 -14.57 -1.81
N MET A 13 -3.90 -13.69 -1.33
CA MET A 13 -2.44 -13.83 -1.48
C MET A 13 -1.92 -15.10 -0.79
N LYS A 14 -2.43 -15.43 0.41
CA LYS A 14 -2.11 -16.70 1.10
C LYS A 14 -2.44 -17.91 0.24
N GLY A 15 -3.61 -17.89 -0.42
CA GLY A 15 -3.98 -18.92 -1.39
C GLY A 15 -2.98 -19.04 -2.55
N LYS A 16 -2.55 -17.91 -3.12
CA LYS A 16 -1.59 -17.88 -4.24
C LYS A 16 -0.20 -18.39 -3.86
N VAL A 17 0.29 -18.07 -2.66
CA VAL A 17 1.66 -18.43 -2.25
C VAL A 17 1.79 -19.83 -1.67
N ARG A 18 0.66 -20.47 -1.31
CA ARG A 18 0.64 -21.80 -0.68
C ARG A 18 1.43 -22.86 -1.46
N LYS A 19 1.37 -22.84 -2.79
CA LYS A 19 2.14 -23.75 -3.64
C LYS A 19 3.66 -23.63 -3.42
N TYR A 20 4.17 -22.41 -3.24
CA TYR A 20 5.60 -22.16 -3.00
C TYR A 20 6.01 -22.57 -1.58
N ILE A 21 5.11 -22.45 -0.60
CA ILE A 21 5.37 -22.92 0.77
C ILE A 21 5.43 -24.44 0.82
N ILE A 22 4.55 -25.13 0.09
CA ILE A 22 4.58 -26.61 0.01
C ILE A 22 5.87 -27.07 -0.67
N GLU A 23 6.28 -26.42 -1.77
CA GLU A 23 7.53 -26.73 -2.47
C GLU A 23 8.78 -26.40 -1.63
N GLN A 24 8.75 -25.31 -0.85
CA GLN A 24 9.86 -24.86 -0.01
C GLN A 24 9.35 -24.30 1.34
N PRO A 25 9.19 -25.16 2.36
CA PRO A 25 8.62 -24.76 3.66
C PRO A 25 9.38 -23.64 4.37
N ALA A 26 10.69 -23.52 4.11
CA ALA A 26 11.53 -22.46 4.68
C ALA A 26 11.10 -21.03 4.29
N LEU A 27 10.25 -20.85 3.26
CA LEU A 27 9.73 -19.53 2.85
C LEU A 27 8.56 -19.04 3.73
N GLU A 28 7.90 -19.93 4.48
CA GLU A 28 6.70 -19.60 5.25
C GLU A 28 6.90 -18.43 6.24
N PRO A 29 7.98 -18.38 7.06
CA PRO A 29 8.19 -17.26 7.97
C PRO A 29 8.34 -15.92 7.25
N GLY A 30 8.90 -15.96 6.04
CA GLY A 30 9.05 -14.77 5.21
C GLY A 30 7.71 -14.27 4.66
N TYR A 31 6.86 -15.16 4.17
CA TYR A 31 5.50 -14.81 3.74
C TYR A 31 4.66 -14.25 4.90
N ASP A 32 4.72 -14.88 6.08
CA ASP A 32 4.03 -14.39 7.26
C ASP A 32 4.48 -12.99 7.67
N LYS A 33 5.78 -12.71 7.56
CA LYS A 33 6.31 -11.36 7.79
C LYS A 33 5.74 -10.36 6.78
N ILE A 34 5.65 -10.71 5.50
CA ILE A 34 5.03 -9.86 4.46
C ILE A 34 3.57 -9.55 4.81
N PHE A 35 2.78 -10.58 5.15
CA PHE A 35 1.37 -10.40 5.47
C PHE A 35 1.15 -9.56 6.74
N LYS A 36 1.98 -9.73 7.78
CA LYS A 36 1.94 -8.89 8.98
C LYS A 36 2.25 -7.42 8.67
N ILE A 37 3.25 -7.16 7.82
CA ILE A 37 3.59 -5.79 7.41
C ILE A 37 2.43 -5.16 6.63
N ILE A 38 1.82 -5.88 5.69
CA ILE A 38 0.66 -5.40 4.92
C ILE A 38 -0.53 -5.12 5.85
N ALA A 39 -0.86 -6.06 6.75
CA ALA A 39 -1.97 -5.91 7.69
C ALA A 39 -1.80 -4.72 8.64
N LEU A 40 -0.57 -4.51 9.14
CA LEU A 40 -0.30 -3.43 10.09
C LEU A 40 -0.21 -2.08 9.38
N TYR A 41 0.73 -1.93 8.45
CA TYR A 41 1.03 -0.63 7.84
C TYR A 41 0.00 -0.23 6.78
N GLY A 42 -0.58 -1.20 6.05
CA GLY A 42 -1.59 -0.93 5.03
C GLY A 42 -2.92 -0.43 5.60
N ASN A 43 -3.16 -0.61 6.90
CA ASN A 43 -4.39 -0.17 7.56
C ASN A 43 -4.27 1.14 8.34
N ILE A 44 -3.07 1.69 8.55
CA ILE A 44 -2.87 2.94 9.30
C ILE A 44 -3.68 4.11 8.71
N PRO A 45 -3.62 4.40 7.39
CA PRO A 45 -4.38 5.53 6.83
C PRO A 45 -5.89 5.32 6.95
N TRP A 46 -6.37 4.08 6.77
CA TRP A 46 -7.79 3.74 6.90
C TRP A 46 -8.29 3.85 8.33
N ALA A 47 -7.46 3.52 9.32
CA ALA A 47 -7.80 3.69 10.73
C ALA A 47 -7.95 5.16 11.08
N ILE A 48 -7.00 6.01 10.65
CA ILE A 48 -7.08 7.47 10.85
C ILE A 48 -8.37 8.01 10.21
N MET A 49 -8.64 7.62 8.97
CA MET A 49 -9.84 8.02 8.25
C MET A 49 -11.13 7.61 8.99
N GLY A 50 -11.22 6.35 9.39
CA GLY A 50 -12.38 5.82 10.11
C GLY A 50 -12.61 6.52 11.45
N ILE A 51 -11.56 6.79 12.22
CA ILE A 51 -11.67 7.52 13.50
C ILE A 51 -12.14 8.95 13.25
N GLY A 52 -11.56 9.65 12.27
CA GLY A 52 -11.96 11.02 11.94
C GLY A 52 -13.43 11.13 11.54
N THR A 53 -13.93 10.17 10.75
CA THR A 53 -15.36 10.09 10.41
C THR A 53 -16.24 9.78 11.62
N LEU A 54 -15.89 8.78 12.43
CA LEU A 54 -16.69 8.38 13.60
C LEU A 54 -16.79 9.50 14.66
N LEU A 55 -15.74 10.30 14.80
CA LEU A 55 -15.70 11.45 15.71
C LEU A 55 -16.32 12.72 15.11
N GLY A 56 -16.83 12.67 13.86
CA GLY A 56 -17.47 13.81 13.21
C GLY A 56 -16.51 14.91 12.71
N PHE A 57 -15.20 14.65 12.66
CA PHE A 57 -14.24 15.60 12.10
C PHE A 57 -14.29 15.63 10.57
N THR A 58 -14.77 14.58 9.93
CA THR A 58 -14.97 14.52 8.47
C THR A 58 -16.34 13.91 8.17
N ASN A 59 -17.07 14.50 7.24
CA ASN A 59 -18.40 14.06 6.81
C ASN A 59 -18.32 12.92 5.78
N SER A 60 -17.22 12.86 5.02
CA SER A 60 -17.04 11.85 3.98
C SER A 60 -15.59 11.42 3.83
N MET A 61 -15.35 10.31 3.14
CA MET A 61 -13.99 9.89 2.75
C MET A 61 -13.34 10.88 1.77
N PHE A 62 -14.13 11.64 1.00
CA PHE A 62 -13.63 12.60 0.01
C PHE A 62 -13.07 13.86 0.65
N ASP A 63 -13.40 14.13 1.92
CA ASP A 63 -12.83 15.23 2.69
C ASP A 63 -11.31 15.10 2.84
N TYR A 64 -10.79 13.87 2.74
CA TYR A 64 -9.35 13.61 2.77
C TYR A 64 -8.63 14.03 1.48
N PHE A 65 -9.35 14.49 0.45
CA PHE A 65 -8.77 15.06 -0.77
C PHE A 65 -8.64 16.59 -0.71
N THR A 66 -9.04 17.22 0.41
CA THR A 66 -8.97 18.68 0.60
C THR A 66 -8.08 19.09 1.78
N PRO A 67 -6.78 18.69 1.81
CA PRO A 67 -5.89 18.97 2.94
C PRO A 67 -5.69 20.46 3.26
N ARG A 68 -5.94 21.35 2.29
CA ARG A 68 -5.89 22.81 2.46
C ARG A 68 -6.89 23.37 3.46
N LEU A 69 -7.93 22.61 3.80
CA LEU A 69 -8.88 23.01 4.85
C LEU A 69 -8.31 22.79 6.26
N LEU A 70 -7.07 22.29 6.37
CA LEU A 70 -6.31 22.16 7.62
C LEU A 70 -7.03 21.35 8.71
N ASN A 71 -7.92 20.44 8.31
CA ASN A 71 -8.56 19.52 9.22
C ASN A 71 -7.50 18.59 9.85
N PRO A 72 -7.44 18.46 11.19
CA PRO A 72 -6.38 17.72 11.86
C PRO A 72 -6.31 16.24 11.48
N PHE A 73 -7.44 15.58 11.23
CA PHE A 73 -7.47 14.18 10.81
C PHE A 73 -7.02 14.01 9.36
N VAL A 74 -7.37 14.96 8.49
CA VAL A 74 -6.88 14.99 7.10
C VAL A 74 -5.37 15.22 7.07
N LEU A 75 -4.84 16.12 7.91
CA LEU A 75 -3.41 16.34 8.05
C LEU A 75 -2.68 15.09 8.59
N LEU A 76 -3.25 14.45 9.62
CA LEU A 76 -2.71 13.22 10.20
C LEU A 76 -2.67 12.08 9.17
N PHE A 77 -3.72 11.97 8.34
CA PHE A 77 -3.76 11.01 7.25
C PHE A 77 -2.63 11.23 6.24
N HIS A 78 -2.43 12.46 5.75
CA HIS A 78 -1.34 12.79 4.83
C HIS A 78 0.04 12.56 5.46
N ALA A 79 0.22 13.00 6.70
CA ALA A 79 1.46 12.78 7.45
C ALA A 79 1.76 11.29 7.59
N SER A 80 0.76 10.45 7.86
CA SER A 80 0.92 9.00 7.96
C SER A 80 1.42 8.39 6.64
N ILE A 81 0.87 8.83 5.51
CA ILE A 81 1.30 8.36 4.18
C ILE A 81 2.74 8.78 3.90
N ILE A 82 3.13 10.03 4.20
CA ILE A 82 4.50 10.51 4.01
C ILE A 82 5.48 9.69 4.87
N ILE A 83 5.15 9.42 6.13
CA ILE A 83 5.96 8.58 7.01
C ILE A 83 6.09 7.16 6.45
N LEU A 84 4.98 6.58 5.95
CA LEU A 84 4.99 5.27 5.31
C LEU A 84 5.87 5.27 4.04
N TYR A 85 5.82 6.32 3.23
CA TYR A 85 6.68 6.46 2.05
C TYR A 85 8.15 6.49 2.42
N ILE A 86 8.56 7.32 3.38
CA ILE A 86 9.95 7.42 3.84
C ILE A 86 10.43 6.05 4.36
N LYS A 87 9.64 5.39 5.21
CA LYS A 87 9.97 4.05 5.73
C LYS A 87 10.07 3.01 4.61
N SER A 88 9.14 3.05 3.65
CA SER A 88 9.12 2.12 2.52
C SER A 88 10.31 2.34 1.60
N ILE A 89 10.67 3.58 1.27
CA ILE A 89 11.87 3.90 0.47
C ILE A 89 13.13 3.37 1.17
N LYS A 90 13.29 3.67 2.47
CA LYS A 90 14.43 3.19 3.25
C LYS A 90 14.53 1.66 3.21
N GLY A 91 13.42 0.96 3.46
CA GLY A 91 13.38 -0.50 3.44
C GLY A 91 13.63 -1.11 2.06
N MET A 92 13.01 -0.55 1.01
CA MET A 92 13.04 -1.11 -0.35
C MET A 92 14.37 -0.89 -1.06
N TYR A 93 14.95 0.30 -0.95
CA TYR A 93 16.19 0.63 -1.66
C TYR A 93 17.45 0.29 -0.87
N PHE A 94 17.44 0.53 0.45
CA PHE A 94 18.63 0.45 1.30
C PHE A 94 18.59 -0.69 2.32
N GLY A 95 17.40 -1.18 2.68
CA GLY A 95 17.21 -2.19 3.73
C GLY A 95 17.12 -3.65 3.24
N GLY A 96 17.41 -3.93 1.96
CA GLY A 96 17.30 -5.27 1.40
C GLY A 96 15.87 -5.75 1.16
N GLY A 97 14.87 -4.87 1.27
CA GLY A 97 13.45 -5.22 1.15
C GLY A 97 13.08 -5.72 -0.24
N ALA A 98 13.64 -5.13 -1.30
CA ALA A 98 13.40 -5.59 -2.66
C ALA A 98 14.02 -6.97 -2.94
N GLU A 99 15.21 -7.23 -2.42
CA GLU A 99 15.91 -8.52 -2.50
C GLU A 99 15.15 -9.58 -1.70
N PHE A 100 14.61 -9.21 -0.54
CA PHE A 100 13.71 -10.06 0.22
C PHE A 100 12.47 -10.42 -0.58
N LEU A 101 11.75 -9.45 -1.15
CA LEU A 101 10.53 -9.70 -1.94
C LEU A 101 10.81 -10.50 -3.22
N ALA A 102 11.95 -10.29 -3.88
CA ALA A 102 12.34 -11.03 -5.08
C ALA A 102 12.50 -12.54 -4.82
N ARG A 103 12.84 -12.92 -3.58
CA ARG A 103 12.94 -14.33 -3.14
C ARG A 103 11.60 -14.94 -2.72
N HIS A 104 10.51 -14.17 -2.71
CA HIS A 104 9.17 -14.62 -2.31
C HIS A 104 8.22 -14.59 -3.51
N PRO A 105 8.26 -15.61 -4.40
CA PRO A 105 7.43 -15.66 -5.59
C PRO A 105 5.93 -15.66 -5.26
N GLY A 106 5.09 -15.23 -6.20
CA GLY A 106 3.63 -15.18 -6.03
C GLY A 106 3.09 -13.93 -5.33
N ILE A 107 3.95 -13.08 -4.77
CA ILE A 107 3.55 -11.76 -4.24
C ILE A 107 3.39 -10.74 -5.38
N PHE A 108 4.33 -10.74 -6.32
CA PHE A 108 4.25 -9.97 -7.56
C PHE A 108 4.26 -10.95 -8.73
N GLU A 109 3.11 -11.18 -9.34
CA GLU A 109 2.99 -11.96 -10.57
C GLU A 109 3.08 -10.99 -11.76
N GLN A 110 4.07 -11.19 -12.62
CA GLN A 110 4.05 -10.58 -13.94
C GLN A 110 3.11 -11.42 -14.81
N SER A 111 1.80 -11.15 -14.76
CA SER A 111 0.85 -11.75 -15.70
C SER A 111 0.98 -11.04 -17.04
N GLY A 112 1.94 -11.48 -17.86
CA GLY A 112 2.09 -11.09 -19.26
C GLY A 112 1.99 -12.31 -20.17
N VAL A 113 1.68 -12.06 -21.46
CA VAL A 113 1.45 -13.02 -22.56
C VAL A 113 2.55 -14.09 -22.72
N PHE A 114 3.72 -13.89 -22.11
CA PHE A 114 4.81 -14.88 -22.06
C PHE A 114 4.71 -15.72 -20.78
N LYS A 115 4.06 -16.89 -20.91
CA LYS A 115 4.08 -17.97 -19.90
C LYS A 115 5.54 -18.38 -19.63
N GLY A 116 6.12 -17.85 -18.57
CA GLY A 116 7.40 -18.28 -18.03
C GLY A 116 7.54 -17.77 -16.59
N LYS A 117 7.63 -18.69 -15.63
CA LYS A 117 7.87 -18.38 -14.21
C LYS A 117 9.25 -17.69 -14.07
N LYS A 118 9.33 -16.37 -14.24
CA LYS A 118 10.47 -15.58 -13.75
C LYS A 118 9.99 -14.74 -12.58
N SER A 119 10.52 -15.04 -11.40
CA SER A 119 10.40 -14.16 -10.23
C SER A 119 10.94 -12.78 -10.61
N ILE A 120 10.19 -11.72 -10.30
CA ILE A 120 10.64 -10.35 -10.57
C ILE A 120 11.96 -10.12 -9.81
N SER A 121 12.97 -9.60 -10.52
CA SER A 121 14.26 -9.28 -9.92
C SER A 121 14.14 -8.13 -8.92
N ALA A 122 15.07 -8.05 -7.95
CA ALA A 122 15.09 -6.93 -7.00
C ALA A 122 15.13 -5.56 -7.71
N LYS A 123 15.85 -5.46 -8.84
CA LYS A 123 15.87 -4.25 -9.68
C LYS A 123 14.48 -3.94 -10.26
N GLY A 124 13.78 -4.95 -10.77
CA GLY A 124 12.40 -4.79 -11.26
C GLY A 124 11.44 -4.31 -10.17
N ILE A 125 11.54 -4.89 -8.96
CA ILE A 125 10.74 -4.47 -7.80
C ILE A 125 11.04 -3.01 -7.43
N LYS A 126 12.31 -2.59 -7.39
CA LYS A 126 12.70 -1.20 -7.11
C LYS A 126 12.15 -0.23 -8.15
N ILE A 127 12.19 -0.58 -9.43
CA ILE A 127 11.64 0.27 -10.51
C ILE A 127 10.13 0.40 -10.37
N TRP A 128 9.41 -0.72 -10.23
CA TRP A 128 7.96 -0.72 -10.07
C TRP A 128 7.52 0.08 -8.83
N PHE A 129 8.18 -0.13 -7.70
CA PHE A 129 7.95 0.64 -6.48
C PHE A 129 8.19 2.13 -6.69
N GLY A 130 9.26 2.51 -7.41
CA GLY A 130 9.55 3.90 -7.75
C GLY A 130 8.45 4.56 -8.59
N ILE A 131 7.89 3.84 -9.58
CA ILE A 131 6.75 4.33 -10.38
C ILE A 131 5.51 4.54 -9.52
N MET A 132 5.17 3.55 -8.67
CA MET A 132 4.03 3.66 -7.74
C MET A 132 4.20 4.86 -6.79
N LEU A 133 5.41 5.04 -6.26
CA LEU A 133 5.73 6.16 -5.38
C LEU A 133 5.60 7.50 -6.10
N ALA A 134 6.11 7.60 -7.33
CA ALA A 134 5.99 8.82 -8.15
C ALA A 134 4.52 9.17 -8.40
N GLY A 135 3.69 8.19 -8.78
CA GLY A 135 2.25 8.38 -8.93
C GLY A 135 1.57 8.84 -7.63
N GLY A 136 1.94 8.23 -6.50
CA GLY A 136 1.44 8.60 -5.18
C GLY A 136 1.82 10.02 -4.76
N ILE A 137 3.07 10.44 -5.02
CA ILE A 137 3.54 11.80 -4.77
C ILE A 137 2.80 12.80 -5.66
N LEU A 138 2.66 12.52 -6.96
CA LEU A 138 1.91 13.39 -7.88
C LEU A 138 0.45 13.55 -7.46
N GLY A 139 -0.23 12.45 -7.11
CA GLY A 139 -1.60 12.48 -6.63
C GLY A 139 -1.74 13.29 -5.34
N MET A 140 -0.84 13.08 -4.37
CA MET A 140 -0.84 13.86 -3.13
C MET A 140 -0.57 15.35 -3.38
N SER A 141 0.43 15.69 -4.19
CA SER A 141 0.72 17.07 -4.58
C SER A 141 -0.47 17.73 -5.27
N ALA A 142 -1.17 17.01 -6.15
CA ALA A 142 -2.38 17.51 -6.80
C ALA A 142 -3.49 17.84 -5.77
N MET A 143 -3.71 17.01 -4.75
CA MET A 143 -4.69 17.31 -3.68
C MET A 143 -4.34 18.59 -2.90
N TRP A 144 -3.05 18.84 -2.66
CA TRP A 144 -2.57 20.05 -2.00
C TRP A 144 -2.63 21.29 -2.89
N CYS A 145 -2.38 21.16 -4.19
CA CYS A 145 -2.25 22.31 -5.09
C CYS A 145 -3.54 22.63 -5.87
N LEU A 146 -4.31 21.64 -6.32
CA LEU A 146 -5.42 21.79 -7.26
C LEU A 146 -6.76 21.68 -6.57
N LYS A 147 -7.68 22.64 -6.73
CA LYS A 147 -9.00 22.55 -6.10
C LYS A 147 -9.80 21.40 -6.73
N ILE A 148 -9.82 20.25 -6.05
CA ILE A 148 -10.57 19.07 -6.50
C ILE A 148 -12.05 19.32 -6.20
N PRO A 149 -12.95 19.23 -7.20
CA PRO A 149 -14.38 19.38 -6.99
C PRO A 149 -14.94 18.14 -6.30
N ILE A 150 -14.91 18.15 -4.97
CA ILE A 150 -15.38 17.02 -4.14
C ILE A 150 -16.91 16.88 -4.14
N ASP A 151 -17.62 17.96 -4.48
CA ASP A 151 -19.07 18.04 -4.57
C ASP A 151 -19.66 17.10 -5.64
N VAL A 152 -18.86 16.71 -6.64
CA VAL A 152 -19.23 15.71 -7.64
C VAL A 152 -19.37 14.30 -7.03
N PHE A 153 -18.68 14.02 -5.92
CA PHE A 153 -18.62 12.70 -5.30
C PHE A 153 -19.56 12.54 -4.09
N THR A 154 -20.19 13.62 -3.65
CA THR A 154 -21.08 13.64 -2.47
C THR A 154 -22.55 13.87 -2.82
N LYS A 155 -22.91 13.78 -4.11
CA LYS A 155 -24.29 13.79 -4.59
C LYS A 155 -24.93 12.41 -4.50
#